data_AF-A0A2J8QSI4-F1
#
_entry.id   AF-A0A2J8QSI4-F1
#
_cell.length_a   1.000
_cell.length_b   1.000
_cell.length_c   1.000
_cell.angle_alpha   90.00
_cell.angle_beta   90.00
_cell.angle_gamma   90.00
#
_symmetry.space_group_name_H-M   'P 1'
#
loop_
_entity.id
_entity.type
_entity.pdbx_description
1 polymer ?
#
loop_
_entity_poly.entity_id
_entity_poly.type
_entity_poly.pdbx_seq_one_letter_code
_entity_poly.pdbx_strand_id
1 'polypeptide(L)'
;MLTARLPGKPSADESQAVQIHMGLALGMFLSRLCEEKLSDISGQEMNLLLMKSLDALENCCFDTSLEYNTGCILGVGLVLSLMSHSSQMQSRVHVAALLRKLSAHLDDSGSQSRTFQEVLAYTLSCVCTSAFSAGIIEATEAEDVMNKLRLLVENSQQTSGFALALGNIVHGLSVCGHGKAEDLGSKLLPAWIRIVLTEGTPTMLCLAALHGMVALVGSEGDVMQLKSEAIQTSHFQGRLNEVIRTLTQVISVSGVIGLQSNAVWLLGHLHLSTLSSSQSRASVPTDYSYLPESSFIGAAIGFFITGGKKGK
;
A
#
# COMPACT_ATOMS: atom_id res chain seq x y z
N MET A 1 18.92 16.87 4.35
CA MET A 1 18.86 15.45 3.93
C MET A 1 17.43 14.97 4.09
N LEU A 2 16.85 14.20 3.15
CA LEU A 2 15.42 13.80 3.16
C LEU A 2 14.95 13.22 4.51
N THR A 3 15.78 12.40 5.13
CA THR A 3 15.52 11.77 6.44
C THR A 3 15.44 12.77 7.60
N ALA A 4 16.02 13.96 7.48
CA ALA A 4 15.96 15.00 8.51
C ALA A 4 14.60 15.72 8.59
N ARG A 5 13.73 15.47 7.59
CA ARG A 5 12.36 16.02 7.52
C ARG A 5 11.29 15.03 7.98
N LEU A 6 11.68 13.81 8.34
CA LEU A 6 10.74 12.81 8.86
C LEU A 6 10.12 13.29 10.19
N PRO A 7 8.93 12.80 10.55
CA PRO A 7 8.29 13.14 11.82
C PRO A 7 9.25 12.97 13.01
N GLY A 8 9.26 13.93 13.92
CA GLY A 8 10.13 13.94 15.10
C GLY A 8 11.61 14.29 14.84
N LYS A 9 11.98 14.70 13.63
CA LYS A 9 13.36 15.12 13.30
C LYS A 9 13.52 16.64 13.33
N PRO A 10 14.76 17.17 13.48
CA PRO A 10 15.00 18.61 13.68
C PRO A 10 14.55 19.52 12.54
N SER A 11 14.35 18.99 11.33
CA SER A 11 13.86 19.75 10.16
C SER A 11 12.48 19.28 9.71
N ALA A 12 11.74 18.58 10.57
CA ALA A 12 10.35 18.24 10.32
C ALA A 12 9.50 19.51 10.27
N ASP A 13 8.54 19.53 9.34
CA ASP A 13 7.58 20.61 9.23
C ASP A 13 6.59 20.56 10.41
N GLU A 14 6.05 21.69 10.84
CA GLU A 14 5.03 21.74 11.91
C GLU A 14 3.67 21.20 11.43
N SER A 15 3.42 21.25 10.12
CA SER A 15 2.17 20.77 9.52
C SER A 15 2.09 19.24 9.54
N GLN A 16 1.07 18.71 10.22
CA GLN A 16 0.71 17.30 10.21
C GLN A 16 0.61 16.74 8.78
N ALA A 17 -0.03 17.48 7.88
CA ALA A 17 -0.18 17.05 6.50
C ALA A 17 1.18 16.87 5.84
N VAL A 18 2.11 17.82 6.01
CA VAL A 18 3.45 17.74 5.42
C VAL A 18 4.25 16.58 6.04
N GLN A 19 4.14 16.35 7.35
CA GLN A 19 4.80 15.23 8.02
C GLN A 19 4.37 13.86 7.47
N ILE A 20 3.06 13.65 7.31
CA ILE A 20 2.52 12.42 6.71
C ILE A 20 3.03 12.27 5.27
N HIS A 21 2.93 13.31 4.45
CA HIS A 21 3.36 13.23 3.06
C HIS A 21 4.87 13.03 2.92
N MET A 22 5.68 13.54 3.86
CA MET A 22 7.13 13.37 3.83
C MET A 22 7.54 11.91 4.03
N GLY A 23 6.92 11.21 4.99
CA GLY A 23 7.16 9.77 5.21
C GLY A 23 6.78 8.94 3.98
N LEU A 24 5.60 9.21 3.42
CA LEU A 24 5.11 8.51 2.22
C LEU A 24 6.00 8.79 1.01
N ALA A 25 6.36 10.06 0.77
CA ALA A 25 7.19 10.46 -0.35
C ALA A 25 8.58 9.84 -0.27
N LEU A 26 9.20 9.78 0.93
CA LEU A 26 10.46 9.07 1.11
C LEU A 26 10.32 7.60 0.76
N GLY A 27 9.26 6.93 1.23
CA GLY A 27 8.98 5.53 0.86
C GLY A 27 8.84 5.33 -0.64
N MET A 28 8.01 6.14 -1.32
CA MET A 28 7.85 6.09 -2.78
C MET A 28 9.18 6.27 -3.52
N PHE A 29 10.01 7.20 -3.06
CA PHE A 29 11.33 7.46 -3.63
C PHE A 29 12.27 6.27 -3.44
N LEU A 30 12.37 5.73 -2.23
CA LEU A 30 13.19 4.56 -1.93
C LEU A 30 12.73 3.32 -2.70
N SER A 31 11.41 3.12 -2.84
CA SER A 31 10.87 2.07 -3.70
C SER A 31 11.41 2.21 -5.12
N ARG A 32 11.29 3.38 -5.75
CA ARG A 32 11.81 3.54 -7.13
C ARG A 32 13.31 3.31 -7.25
N LEU A 33 14.09 3.60 -6.21
CA LEU A 33 15.51 3.25 -6.17
C LEU A 33 15.76 1.74 -6.09
N CYS A 34 14.93 0.99 -5.34
CA CYS A 34 15.01 -0.47 -5.31
C CYS A 34 14.75 -1.10 -6.68
N GLU A 35 13.91 -0.47 -7.51
CA GLU A 35 13.56 -0.97 -8.85
C GLU A 35 14.68 -0.78 -9.88
N GLU A 36 15.37 0.37 -9.87
CA GLU A 36 16.26 0.82 -10.95
C GLU A 36 17.67 0.15 -10.99
N LYS A 37 17.89 -1.00 -10.34
CA LYS A 37 19.11 -1.86 -10.41
C LYS A 37 20.41 -1.11 -10.81
N LEU A 38 20.86 -0.18 -9.97
CA LEU A 38 22.00 0.69 -10.27
C LEU A 38 23.32 -0.10 -10.33
N SER A 39 24.17 0.19 -11.33
CA SER A 39 25.40 -0.55 -11.67
C SER A 39 26.55 -0.43 -10.64
N ASP A 40 27.54 -1.32 -10.76
CA ASP A 40 28.32 -1.94 -9.67
C ASP A 40 29.21 -1.05 -8.78
N ILE A 41 29.68 0.12 -9.20
CA ILE A 41 30.55 0.98 -8.34
C ILE A 41 29.73 2.03 -7.58
N SER A 42 28.78 2.69 -8.25
CA SER A 42 27.78 3.55 -7.61
C SER A 42 26.73 2.76 -6.82
N GLY A 43 26.54 1.48 -7.16
CA GLY A 43 25.53 0.62 -6.59
C GLY A 43 25.76 0.32 -5.11
N GLN A 44 27.00 0.08 -4.67
CA GLN A 44 27.27 -0.22 -3.26
C GLN A 44 27.04 0.98 -2.33
N GLU A 45 27.54 2.17 -2.70
CA GLU A 45 27.34 3.38 -1.89
C GLU A 45 25.88 3.85 -1.91
N MET A 46 25.21 3.73 -3.07
CA MET A 46 23.78 4.01 -3.17
C MET A 46 22.94 3.00 -2.38
N ASN A 47 23.28 1.72 -2.39
CA ASN A 47 22.61 0.70 -1.58
C ASN A 47 22.79 0.99 -0.08
N LEU A 48 23.99 1.41 0.35
CA LEU A 48 24.23 1.82 1.72
C LEU A 48 23.36 3.05 2.10
N LEU A 49 23.25 4.02 1.19
CA LEU A 49 22.43 5.21 1.40
C LEU A 49 20.93 4.88 1.43
N LEU A 50 20.48 3.94 0.60
CA LEU A 50 19.13 3.41 0.57
C LEU A 50 18.80 2.71 1.89
N MET A 51 19.64 1.78 2.33
CA MET A 51 19.45 1.07 3.60
C MET A 51 19.42 2.02 4.79
N LYS A 52 20.34 3.00 4.87
CA LYS A 52 20.32 4.03 5.92
C LYS A 52 19.04 4.88 5.92
N SER A 53 18.50 5.14 4.74
CA SER A 53 17.27 5.94 4.62
C SER A 53 16.04 5.12 4.96
N LEU A 54 16.05 3.83 4.61
CA LEU A 54 15.05 2.87 5.03
C LEU A 54 15.08 2.67 6.55
N ASP A 55 16.25 2.51 7.17
CA ASP A 55 16.39 2.45 8.64
C ASP A 55 15.78 3.68 9.31
N ALA A 56 16.02 4.88 8.77
CA ALA A 56 15.44 6.11 9.30
C ALA A 56 13.90 6.12 9.19
N LEU A 57 13.35 5.63 8.07
CA LEU A 57 11.92 5.52 7.84
C LEU A 57 11.27 4.48 8.75
N GLU A 58 11.90 3.32 8.91
CA GLU A 58 11.48 2.24 9.81
C GLU A 58 11.48 2.69 11.27
N ASN A 59 12.51 3.41 11.70
CA ASN A 59 12.57 3.96 13.05
C ASN A 59 11.38 4.88 13.31
N CYS A 60 10.99 5.73 12.36
CA CYS A 60 9.78 6.56 12.51
C CYS A 60 8.48 5.73 12.44
N CYS A 61 8.43 4.68 11.61
CA CYS A 61 7.28 3.78 11.49
C CYS A 61 6.93 3.08 12.80
N PHE A 62 7.93 2.65 13.58
CA PHE A 62 7.73 1.88 14.81
C PHE A 62 7.89 2.71 16.09
N ASP A 63 8.11 4.02 15.98
CA ASP A 63 8.17 4.92 17.13
C ASP A 63 6.75 5.32 17.55
N THR A 64 6.30 4.76 18.67
CA THR A 64 4.96 5.00 19.25
C THR A 64 4.82 6.38 19.89
N SER A 65 5.90 7.14 20.04
CA SER A 65 5.86 8.52 20.53
C SER A 65 5.50 9.54 19.44
N LEU A 66 5.52 9.14 18.16
CA LEU A 66 5.24 10.02 17.03
C LEU A 66 3.76 9.96 16.64
N GLU A 67 3.07 11.11 16.69
CA GLU A 67 1.64 11.20 16.36
C GLU A 67 1.33 11.06 14.85
N TYR A 68 2.26 11.47 13.97
CA TYR A 68 2.01 11.63 12.52
C TYR A 68 2.88 10.72 11.65
N ASN A 69 3.11 9.49 12.11
CA ASN A 69 3.96 8.50 11.43
C ASN A 69 3.23 7.64 10.39
N THR A 70 1.93 7.80 10.16
CA THR A 70 1.14 6.99 9.21
C THR A 70 1.71 7.01 7.79
N GLY A 71 2.27 8.15 7.38
CA GLY A 71 3.01 8.26 6.12
C GLY A 71 4.26 7.40 6.07
N CYS A 72 4.98 7.27 7.19
CA CYS A 72 6.13 6.39 7.31
C CYS A 72 5.70 4.92 7.25
N ILE A 73 4.56 4.55 7.83
CA ILE A 73 4.02 3.19 7.76
C ILE A 73 3.73 2.81 6.31
N LEU A 74 3.00 3.65 5.58
CA LEU A 74 2.74 3.44 4.14
C LEU A 74 4.06 3.39 3.34
N GLY A 75 4.99 4.29 3.65
CA GLY A 75 6.29 4.35 3.00
C GLY A 75 7.12 3.07 3.20
N VAL A 76 7.18 2.53 4.42
CA VAL A 76 7.81 1.23 4.71
C VAL A 76 7.10 0.13 3.92
N GLY A 77 5.76 0.13 3.89
CA GLY A 77 4.97 -0.81 3.09
C GLY A 77 5.40 -0.89 1.64
N LEU A 78 5.48 0.27 0.99
CA LEU A 78 5.90 0.39 -0.41
C LEU A 78 7.33 -0.14 -0.64
N VAL A 79 8.25 0.15 0.27
CA VAL A 79 9.64 -0.30 0.13
C VAL A 79 9.73 -1.81 0.32
N LEU A 80 9.08 -2.38 1.34
CA LEU A 80 9.10 -3.82 1.60
C LEU A 80 8.39 -4.64 0.52
N SER A 81 7.25 -4.16 0.02
CA SER A 81 6.56 -4.80 -1.11
C SER A 81 7.48 -4.91 -2.33
N LEU A 82 8.26 -3.88 -2.65
CA LEU A 82 9.19 -3.93 -3.77
C LEU A 82 10.46 -4.73 -3.48
N MET A 83 11.04 -4.58 -2.28
CA MET A 83 12.19 -5.38 -1.84
C MET A 83 11.90 -6.87 -1.83
N SER A 84 10.63 -7.28 -1.70
CA SER A 84 10.22 -8.69 -1.80
C SER A 84 10.67 -9.33 -3.12
N HIS A 85 10.73 -8.55 -4.20
CA HIS A 85 11.14 -9.02 -5.52
C HIS A 85 12.65 -8.91 -5.78
N SER A 86 13.43 -8.47 -4.80
CA SER A 86 14.90 -8.46 -4.87
C SER A 86 15.47 -9.88 -4.94
N SER A 87 16.59 -10.04 -5.64
CA SER A 87 17.37 -11.29 -5.67
C SER A 87 18.29 -11.43 -4.45
N GLN A 88 18.48 -10.38 -3.65
CA GLN A 88 19.38 -10.40 -2.50
C GLN A 88 18.71 -11.10 -1.30
N MET A 89 19.36 -12.14 -0.78
CA MET A 89 18.86 -12.91 0.37
C MET A 89 18.67 -12.06 1.62
N GLN A 90 19.59 -11.11 1.88
CA GLN A 90 19.49 -10.20 3.03
C GLN A 90 18.21 -9.35 2.99
N SER A 91 17.83 -8.82 1.81
CA SER A 91 16.59 -8.07 1.64
C SER A 91 15.36 -8.94 1.93
N ARG A 92 15.36 -10.21 1.50
CA ARG A 92 14.24 -11.13 1.74
C ARG A 92 14.08 -11.47 3.23
N VAL A 93 15.19 -11.71 3.93
CA VAL A 93 15.17 -11.94 5.38
C VAL A 93 14.67 -10.69 6.13
N HIS A 94 15.11 -9.50 5.71
CA HIS A 94 14.65 -8.22 6.26
C HIS A 94 13.14 -8.02 6.08
N VAL A 95 12.61 -8.28 4.88
CA VAL A 95 11.16 -8.23 4.59
C VAL A 95 10.39 -9.17 5.51
N ALA A 96 10.80 -10.43 5.65
CA ALA A 96 10.13 -11.39 6.51
C ALA A 96 10.12 -10.94 7.99
N ALA A 97 11.23 -10.41 8.48
CA ALA A 97 11.34 -9.92 9.85
C ALA A 97 10.41 -8.71 10.10
N LEU A 98 10.37 -7.75 9.17
CA LEU A 98 9.53 -6.57 9.31
C LEU A 98 8.05 -6.84 9.08
N LEU A 99 7.69 -7.80 8.23
CA LEU A 99 6.31 -8.26 8.11
C LEU A 99 5.77 -8.75 9.47
N ARG A 100 6.54 -9.60 10.15
CA ARG A 100 6.18 -10.08 11.50
C ARG A 100 6.12 -8.95 12.51
N LYS A 101 7.05 -7.98 12.41
CA LYS A 101 7.04 -6.78 13.26
C LYS A 101 5.80 -5.90 13.02
N LEU A 102 5.40 -5.68 11.77
CA LEU A 102 4.15 -4.97 11.42
C LEU A 102 2.92 -5.71 11.94
N SER A 103 2.91 -7.04 11.81
CA SER A 103 1.82 -7.89 12.31
C SER A 103 1.67 -7.80 13.82
N ALA A 104 2.77 -7.86 14.57
CA ALA A 104 2.76 -7.66 16.03
C ALA A 104 2.38 -6.22 16.39
N HIS A 105 2.86 -5.23 15.62
CA HIS A 105 2.52 -3.83 15.85
C HIS A 105 1.01 -3.56 15.69
N LEU A 106 0.35 -4.28 14.77
CA LEU A 106 -1.10 -4.22 14.62
C LEU A 106 -1.83 -4.79 15.83
N ASP A 107 -1.31 -5.86 16.44
CA ASP A 107 -1.89 -6.44 17.66
C ASP A 107 -1.81 -5.45 18.83
N ASP A 108 -0.69 -4.73 18.95
CA ASP A 108 -0.45 -3.74 20.02
C ASP A 108 -1.09 -2.38 19.76
N SER A 109 -1.70 -2.16 18.59
CA SER A 109 -2.22 -0.85 18.16
C SER A 109 -3.57 -0.45 18.78
N GLY A 110 -4.08 -1.22 19.75
CA GLY A 110 -5.41 -1.02 20.34
C GLY A 110 -5.63 0.36 20.99
N SER A 111 -4.57 1.01 21.48
CA SER A 111 -4.60 2.36 22.04
C SER A 111 -4.43 3.48 21.01
N GLN A 112 -4.07 3.14 19.76
CA GLN A 112 -3.83 4.09 18.69
C GLN A 112 -5.12 4.52 18.00
N SER A 113 -5.04 5.61 17.22
CA SER A 113 -6.19 6.10 16.45
C SER A 113 -6.71 5.08 15.44
N ARG A 114 -7.99 5.15 15.09
CA ARG A 114 -8.58 4.24 14.08
C ARG A 114 -7.86 4.33 12.74
N THR A 115 -7.55 5.55 12.29
CA THR A 115 -6.80 5.80 11.05
C THR A 115 -5.43 5.15 11.06
N PHE A 116 -4.73 5.17 12.20
CA PHE A 116 -3.45 4.47 12.34
C PHE A 116 -3.60 2.97 12.12
N GLN A 117 -4.61 2.35 12.77
CA GLN A 117 -4.86 0.91 12.63
C GLN A 117 -5.23 0.55 11.18
N GLU A 118 -6.05 1.36 10.51
CA GLU A 118 -6.44 1.18 9.11
C GLU A 118 -5.22 1.22 8.18
N VAL A 119 -4.34 2.21 8.36
CA VAL A 119 -3.10 2.35 7.58
C VAL A 119 -2.15 1.18 7.81
N LEU A 120 -2.01 0.73 9.06
CA LEU A 120 -1.16 -0.40 9.42
C LEU A 120 -1.71 -1.73 8.87
N ALA A 121 -3.02 -1.96 8.96
CA ALA A 121 -3.69 -3.13 8.38
C ALA A 121 -3.53 -3.18 6.85
N TYR A 122 -3.73 -2.04 6.18
CA TYR A 122 -3.52 -1.90 4.75
C TYR A 122 -2.06 -2.21 4.37
N THR A 123 -1.10 -1.59 5.07
CA THR A 123 0.33 -1.81 4.86
C THR A 123 0.71 -3.28 5.04
N LEU A 124 0.23 -3.91 6.10
CA LEU A 124 0.45 -5.33 6.37
C LEU A 124 -0.10 -6.21 5.25
N SER A 125 -1.28 -5.89 4.70
CA SER A 125 -1.86 -6.61 3.56
C SER A 125 -0.96 -6.57 2.32
N CYS A 126 -0.45 -5.39 1.96
CA CYS A 126 0.43 -5.21 0.80
C CYS A 126 1.74 -5.99 0.95
N VAL A 127 2.42 -5.84 2.09
CA VAL A 127 3.70 -6.51 2.34
C VAL A 127 3.52 -8.03 2.41
N CYS A 128 2.47 -8.51 3.07
CA CYS A 128 2.20 -9.93 3.21
C CYS A 128 2.02 -10.60 1.84
N THR A 129 1.21 -10.00 0.97
CA THR A 129 1.01 -10.56 -0.36
C THR A 129 2.29 -10.49 -1.21
N SER A 130 3.01 -9.37 -1.24
CA SER A 130 4.26 -9.29 -2.02
C SER A 130 5.29 -10.31 -1.51
N ALA A 131 5.40 -10.49 -0.20
CA ALA A 131 6.26 -11.49 0.41
C ALA A 131 5.82 -12.92 0.04
N PHE A 132 4.52 -13.22 0.06
CA PHE A 132 3.99 -14.53 -0.35
C PHE A 132 4.23 -14.79 -1.85
N SER A 133 3.94 -13.80 -2.70
CA SER A 133 4.14 -13.87 -4.15
C SER A 133 5.62 -14.14 -4.51
N ALA A 134 6.55 -13.58 -3.74
CA ALA A 134 7.98 -13.78 -3.90
C ALA A 134 8.53 -15.07 -3.25
N GLY A 135 7.68 -15.85 -2.55
CA GLY A 135 8.07 -17.05 -1.83
C GLY A 135 8.93 -16.79 -0.60
N ILE A 136 8.78 -15.63 0.04
CA ILE A 136 9.52 -15.24 1.27
C ILE A 136 8.86 -15.84 2.51
N ILE A 137 7.53 -15.95 2.51
CA ILE A 137 6.74 -16.52 3.60
C ILE A 137 5.95 -17.73 3.12
N GLU A 138 5.60 -18.62 4.05
CA GLU A 138 4.78 -19.79 3.78
C GLU A 138 3.30 -19.44 3.68
N ALA A 139 2.51 -20.34 3.07
CA ALA A 139 1.07 -20.17 2.94
C ALA A 139 0.35 -20.07 4.30
N THR A 140 0.82 -20.80 5.31
CA THR A 140 0.30 -20.76 6.68
C THR A 140 0.47 -19.38 7.32
N GLU A 141 1.65 -18.79 7.20
CA GLU A 141 1.94 -17.44 7.71
C GLU A 141 1.08 -16.37 6.98
N ALA A 142 0.93 -16.50 5.66
CA ALA A 142 0.06 -15.61 4.89
C ALA A 142 -1.42 -15.75 5.28
N GLU A 143 -1.87 -16.98 5.54
CA GLU A 143 -3.22 -17.28 6.02
C GLU A 143 -3.49 -16.65 7.40
N ASP A 144 -2.53 -16.71 8.31
CA ASP A 144 -2.67 -16.13 9.65
C ASP A 144 -2.89 -14.62 9.59
N VAL A 145 -2.14 -13.92 8.72
CA VAL A 145 -2.34 -12.48 8.48
C VAL A 145 -3.72 -12.22 7.86
N MET A 146 -4.15 -13.02 6.88
CA MET A 146 -5.49 -12.90 6.28
C MET A 146 -6.60 -13.10 7.33
N ASN A 147 -6.49 -14.10 8.18
CA ASN A 147 -7.45 -14.39 9.25
C ASN A 147 -7.48 -13.26 10.30
N LYS A 148 -6.31 -12.68 10.62
CA LYS A 148 -6.23 -11.51 11.49
C LYS A 148 -6.99 -10.31 10.90
N LEU A 149 -6.76 -9.99 9.62
CA LEU A 149 -7.47 -8.91 8.93
C LEU A 149 -8.98 -9.18 8.84
N ARG A 150 -9.36 -10.44 8.65
CA ARG A 150 -10.77 -10.85 8.69
C ARG A 150 -11.41 -10.59 10.05
N LEU A 151 -10.76 -10.96 11.15
CA LEU A 151 -11.25 -10.69 12.51
C LEU A 151 -11.40 -9.18 12.77
N LEU A 152 -10.49 -8.35 12.26
CA LEU A 152 -10.62 -6.88 12.37
C LEU A 152 -11.87 -6.36 11.67
N VAL A 153 -12.18 -6.86 10.47
CA VAL A 153 -13.43 -6.52 9.76
C VAL A 153 -14.65 -7.01 10.52
N GLU A 154 -14.64 -8.25 11.03
CA GLU A 154 -15.75 -8.81 11.80
C GLU A 154 -16.04 -8.00 13.07
N ASN A 155 -14.99 -7.52 13.76
CA ASN A 155 -15.10 -6.70 14.96
C ASN A 155 -15.40 -5.21 14.68
N SER A 156 -15.25 -4.75 13.43
CA SER A 156 -15.34 -3.32 13.09
C SER A 156 -15.85 -3.12 11.65
N GLN A 157 -17.02 -3.70 11.36
CA GLN A 157 -17.61 -3.82 10.01
C GLN A 157 -17.83 -2.50 9.26
N GLN A 158 -17.89 -1.37 9.97
CA GLN A 158 -18.08 -0.03 9.40
C GLN A 158 -16.76 0.70 9.06
N THR A 159 -15.62 0.03 9.23
CA THR A 159 -14.29 0.60 9.00
C THR A 159 -13.82 0.28 7.58
N SER A 160 -13.73 1.30 6.74
CA SER A 160 -13.42 1.09 5.31
C SER A 160 -12.00 0.61 5.06
N GLY A 161 -11.02 1.10 5.82
CA GLY A 161 -9.63 0.67 5.68
C GLY A 161 -9.39 -0.79 6.05
N PHE A 162 -10.14 -1.36 7.01
CA PHE A 162 -10.08 -2.79 7.31
C PHE A 162 -10.68 -3.63 6.20
N ALA A 163 -11.83 -3.23 5.65
CA ALA A 163 -12.45 -3.92 4.53
C ALA A 163 -11.57 -3.87 3.26
N LEU A 164 -10.94 -2.71 3.01
CA LEU A 164 -9.92 -2.51 1.97
C LEU A 164 -8.73 -3.47 2.17
N ALA A 165 -8.13 -3.50 3.36
CA ALA A 165 -7.00 -4.38 3.67
C ALA A 165 -7.36 -5.86 3.51
N LEU A 166 -8.55 -6.28 3.96
CA LEU A 166 -9.04 -7.65 3.78
C LEU A 166 -9.26 -7.98 2.30
N GLY A 167 -9.93 -7.10 1.55
CA GLY A 167 -10.14 -7.31 0.12
C GLY A 167 -8.81 -7.41 -0.64
N ASN A 168 -7.84 -6.58 -0.27
CA ASN A 168 -6.52 -6.55 -0.86
C ASN A 168 -5.73 -7.86 -0.63
N ILE A 169 -5.61 -8.32 0.62
CA ILE A 169 -4.88 -9.57 0.91
C ILE A 169 -5.58 -10.77 0.28
N VAL A 170 -6.92 -10.80 0.27
CA VAL A 170 -7.69 -11.90 -0.31
C VAL A 170 -7.49 -11.97 -1.82
N HIS A 171 -7.55 -10.82 -2.51
CA HIS A 171 -7.24 -10.74 -3.94
C HIS A 171 -5.82 -11.22 -4.21
N GLY A 172 -4.85 -10.62 -3.53
CA GLY A 172 -3.43 -10.87 -3.74
C GLY A 172 -3.03 -12.32 -3.52
N LEU A 173 -3.47 -12.93 -2.41
CA LEU A 173 -3.19 -14.33 -2.12
C LEU A 173 -3.92 -15.27 -3.10
N SER A 174 -5.16 -14.95 -3.50
CA SER A 174 -5.90 -15.74 -4.50
C SER A 174 -5.19 -15.76 -5.85
N VAL A 175 -4.71 -14.60 -6.32
CA VAL A 175 -3.92 -14.49 -7.57
C VAL A 175 -2.60 -15.27 -7.48
N CYS A 176 -2.03 -15.39 -6.29
CA CYS A 176 -0.84 -16.20 -6.02
C CYS A 176 -1.14 -17.69 -5.78
N GLY A 177 -2.39 -18.15 -5.96
CA GLY A 177 -2.78 -19.56 -5.85
C GLY A 177 -3.16 -20.05 -4.45
N HIS A 178 -3.45 -19.16 -3.50
CA HIS A 178 -3.88 -19.53 -2.16
C HIS A 178 -5.37 -19.91 -2.11
N GLY A 179 -5.68 -21.21 -2.09
CA GLY A 179 -7.06 -21.72 -2.21
C GLY A 179 -8.06 -21.18 -1.18
N LYS A 180 -7.68 -21.05 0.10
CA LYS A 180 -8.58 -20.48 1.13
C LYS A 180 -8.88 -19.00 0.92
N ALA A 181 -7.97 -18.27 0.28
CA ALA A 181 -8.22 -16.87 -0.06
C ALA A 181 -9.23 -16.78 -1.21
N GLU A 182 -9.12 -17.66 -2.21
CA GLU A 182 -10.12 -17.79 -3.28
C GLU A 182 -11.51 -18.13 -2.73
N ASP A 183 -11.60 -19.12 -1.84
CA ASP A 183 -12.84 -19.50 -1.17
C ASP A 183 -13.45 -18.34 -0.36
N LEU A 184 -12.63 -17.60 0.38
CA LEU A 184 -13.08 -16.45 1.15
C LEU A 184 -13.57 -15.32 0.23
N GLY A 185 -12.84 -15.03 -0.85
CA GLY A 185 -13.23 -14.05 -1.86
C GLY A 185 -14.58 -14.36 -2.52
N SER A 186 -14.85 -15.64 -2.81
CA SER A 186 -16.13 -16.10 -3.37
C SER A 186 -17.34 -15.84 -2.45
N LYS A 187 -17.10 -15.72 -1.13
CA LYS A 187 -18.13 -15.45 -0.11
C LYS A 187 -18.26 -13.97 0.19
N LEU A 188 -17.12 -13.25 0.25
CA LEU A 188 -17.07 -11.82 0.57
C LEU A 188 -17.72 -10.97 -0.51
N LEU A 189 -17.42 -11.21 -1.79
CA LEU A 189 -17.93 -10.40 -2.89
C LEU A 189 -19.48 -10.34 -2.93
N PRO A 190 -20.22 -11.47 -2.98
CA PRO A 190 -21.69 -11.41 -2.99
C PRO A 190 -22.25 -10.86 -1.67
N ALA A 191 -21.59 -11.07 -0.53
CA ALA A 191 -22.02 -10.51 0.75
C ALA A 191 -21.91 -8.98 0.77
N TRP A 192 -20.81 -8.42 0.27
CA TRP A 192 -20.62 -6.97 0.18
C TRP A 192 -21.51 -6.32 -0.88
N ILE A 193 -21.73 -6.96 -2.04
CA ILE A 193 -22.72 -6.50 -3.02
C ILE A 193 -24.11 -6.39 -2.37
N ARG A 194 -24.51 -7.42 -1.63
CA ARG A 194 -25.79 -7.41 -0.91
C ARG A 194 -25.87 -6.28 0.10
N ILE A 195 -24.83 -6.06 0.90
CA ILE A 195 -24.76 -4.93 1.86
C ILE A 195 -24.97 -3.60 1.14
N VAL A 196 -24.25 -3.37 0.04
CA VAL A 196 -24.28 -2.11 -0.70
C VAL A 196 -25.64 -1.84 -1.36
N LEU A 197 -26.32 -2.89 -1.83
CA LEU A 197 -27.59 -2.78 -2.56
C LEU A 197 -28.84 -2.89 -1.67
N THR A 198 -28.70 -3.26 -0.40
CA THR A 198 -29.84 -3.40 0.51
C THR A 198 -30.27 -2.03 1.04
N GLU A 199 -31.54 -1.68 0.83
CA GLU A 199 -32.14 -0.45 1.35
C GLU A 199 -32.07 -0.38 2.89
N GLY A 200 -31.79 0.80 3.43
CA GLY A 200 -31.70 1.02 4.88
C GLY A 200 -30.40 0.59 5.54
N THR A 201 -29.43 0.05 4.78
CA THR A 201 -28.10 -0.28 5.30
C THR A 201 -27.35 1.00 5.74
N PRO A 202 -26.68 1.01 6.91
CA PRO A 202 -25.91 2.16 7.38
C PRO A 202 -24.83 2.59 6.37
N THR A 203 -24.73 3.89 6.09
CA THR A 203 -23.80 4.44 5.08
C THR A 203 -22.36 3.99 5.27
N MET A 204 -21.86 3.97 6.51
CA MET A 204 -20.49 3.54 6.80
C MET A 204 -20.25 2.06 6.50
N LEU A 205 -21.26 1.21 6.69
CA LEU A 205 -21.19 -0.20 6.34
C LEU A 205 -21.17 -0.38 4.81
N CYS A 206 -21.97 0.40 4.08
CA CYS A 206 -21.93 0.42 2.62
C CYS A 206 -20.58 0.91 2.09
N LEU A 207 -20.00 1.96 2.69
CA LEU A 207 -18.68 2.47 2.32
C LEU A 207 -17.59 1.42 2.54
N ALA A 208 -17.62 0.71 3.68
CA ALA A 208 -16.66 -0.35 3.95
C ALA A 208 -16.79 -1.49 2.93
N ALA A 209 -18.01 -1.93 2.65
CA ALA A 209 -18.27 -2.95 1.64
C ALA A 209 -17.80 -2.53 0.23
N LEU A 210 -18.03 -1.26 -0.17
CA LEU A 210 -17.55 -0.73 -1.45
C LEU A 210 -16.03 -0.80 -1.58
N HIS A 211 -15.29 -0.32 -0.57
CA HIS A 211 -13.83 -0.35 -0.59
C HIS A 211 -13.29 -1.78 -0.63
N GLY A 212 -13.87 -2.69 0.17
CA GLY A 212 -13.49 -4.10 0.15
C GLY A 212 -13.75 -4.77 -1.20
N MET A 213 -14.90 -4.52 -1.84
CA MET A 213 -15.24 -5.09 -3.15
C MET A 213 -14.26 -4.66 -4.24
N VAL A 214 -13.88 -3.38 -4.25
CA VAL A 214 -12.96 -2.83 -5.24
C VAL A 214 -11.54 -3.39 -5.04
N ALA A 215 -11.12 -3.54 -3.79
CA ALA A 215 -9.87 -4.21 -3.45
C ALA A 215 -9.84 -5.69 -3.86
N LEU A 216 -10.96 -6.42 -3.72
CA LEU A 216 -11.08 -7.83 -4.13
C LEU A 216 -10.86 -8.08 -5.62
N VAL A 217 -11.05 -7.05 -6.44
CA VAL A 217 -10.82 -7.11 -7.89
C VAL A 217 -9.51 -6.44 -8.29
N GLY A 218 -8.59 -6.23 -7.35
CA GLY A 218 -7.20 -5.88 -7.64
C GLY A 218 -6.95 -4.39 -7.89
N SER A 219 -7.72 -3.50 -7.27
CA SER A 219 -7.48 -2.06 -7.38
C SER A 219 -6.08 -1.63 -6.90
N GLU A 220 -5.46 -2.40 -6.02
CA GLU A 220 -4.13 -2.10 -5.44
C GLU A 220 -2.98 -2.89 -6.09
N GLY A 221 -3.22 -3.55 -7.23
CA GLY A 221 -2.23 -4.43 -7.88
C GLY A 221 -0.89 -3.74 -8.20
N ASP A 222 -0.93 -2.45 -8.56
CA ASP A 222 0.26 -1.63 -8.87
C ASP A 222 1.18 -1.43 -7.65
N VAL A 223 0.60 -1.33 -6.46
CA VAL A 223 1.35 -1.15 -5.21
C VAL A 223 2.17 -2.40 -4.86
N MET A 224 1.65 -3.57 -5.22
CA MET A 224 2.17 -4.88 -4.80
C MET A 224 3.04 -5.55 -5.87
N GLN A 225 3.18 -4.92 -7.05
CA GLN A 225 3.91 -5.44 -8.22
C GLN A 225 3.57 -6.90 -8.56
N LEU A 226 2.31 -7.27 -8.37
CA LEU A 226 1.82 -8.61 -8.71
C LEU A 226 1.99 -8.82 -10.22
N LYS A 227 2.60 -9.95 -10.60
CA LYS A 227 2.80 -10.28 -12.02
C LYS A 227 1.45 -10.35 -12.72
N SER A 228 1.28 -9.47 -13.71
CA SER A 228 0.05 -9.29 -14.48
C SER A 228 -0.42 -10.53 -15.27
N GLU A 229 0.40 -11.58 -15.38
CA GLU A 229 0.10 -12.80 -16.15
C GLU A 229 -1.04 -13.62 -15.53
N ALA A 230 -1.30 -13.51 -14.22
CA ALA A 230 -2.37 -14.23 -13.54
C ALA A 230 -3.74 -13.51 -13.58
N ILE A 231 -3.80 -12.28 -14.13
CA ILE A 231 -5.00 -11.41 -14.11
C ILE A 231 -5.95 -11.70 -15.31
N GLN A 232 -5.58 -12.63 -16.21
CA GLN A 232 -6.32 -12.89 -17.47
C GLN A 232 -7.28 -14.09 -17.43
N THR A 233 -7.81 -14.47 -16.26
CA THR A 233 -8.83 -15.54 -16.20
C THR A 233 -10.24 -15.00 -16.43
N SER A 234 -11.08 -15.75 -17.15
CA SER A 234 -12.50 -15.38 -17.39
C SER A 234 -13.27 -15.17 -16.08
N HIS A 235 -12.91 -15.90 -15.03
CA HIS A 235 -13.48 -15.78 -13.70
C HIS A 235 -13.15 -14.42 -13.04
N PHE A 236 -11.92 -13.93 -13.17
CA PHE A 236 -11.54 -12.60 -12.67
C PHE A 236 -12.29 -11.48 -13.40
N GLN A 237 -12.37 -11.56 -14.74
CA GLN A 237 -13.13 -10.62 -15.56
C GLN A 237 -14.63 -10.58 -15.18
N GLY A 238 -15.22 -11.74 -14.85
CA GLY A 238 -16.58 -11.81 -14.33
C GLY A 238 -16.77 -11.01 -13.04
N ARG A 239 -15.88 -11.21 -12.05
CA ARG A 239 -15.90 -10.48 -10.77
C ARG A 239 -15.70 -8.97 -10.96
N LEU A 240 -14.77 -8.58 -11.82
CA LEU A 240 -14.51 -7.17 -12.16
C LEU A 240 -15.76 -6.49 -12.73
N ASN A 241 -16.38 -7.11 -13.72
CA ASN A 241 -17.61 -6.60 -14.35
C ASN A 241 -18.77 -6.48 -13.34
N GLU A 242 -18.87 -7.42 -12.40
CA GLU A 242 -19.89 -7.38 -11.36
C GLU A 242 -19.67 -6.21 -10.38
N VAL A 243 -18.42 -5.93 -9.99
CA VAL A 243 -18.07 -4.76 -9.18
C VAL A 243 -18.36 -3.46 -9.92
N ILE A 244 -17.98 -3.34 -11.20
CA ILE A 244 -18.27 -2.17 -12.04
C ILE A 244 -19.79 -1.93 -12.15
N ARG A 245 -20.56 -2.99 -12.37
CA ARG A 245 -22.03 -2.92 -12.42
C ARG A 245 -22.61 -2.43 -11.09
N THR A 246 -22.11 -2.94 -9.98
CA THR A 246 -22.58 -2.55 -8.64
C THR A 246 -22.24 -1.10 -8.32
N LEU A 247 -21.02 -0.63 -8.63
CA LEU A 247 -20.63 0.77 -8.50
C LEU A 247 -21.55 1.67 -9.34
N THR A 248 -21.79 1.31 -10.60
CA THR A 248 -22.68 2.06 -11.51
C THR A 248 -24.11 2.15 -10.96
N GLN A 249 -24.62 1.06 -10.38
CA GLN A 249 -25.93 1.06 -9.74
C GLN A 249 -25.98 1.98 -8.52
N VAL A 250 -24.96 1.96 -7.66
CA VAL A 250 -24.86 2.88 -6.51
C VAL A 250 -24.83 4.33 -6.96
N ILE A 251 -24.02 4.65 -7.98
CA ILE A 251 -23.93 6.00 -8.56
C ILE A 251 -25.31 6.45 -9.06
N SER A 252 -26.05 5.56 -9.72
CA SER A 252 -27.32 5.91 -10.37
C SER A 252 -28.51 5.98 -9.41
N VAL A 253 -28.55 5.11 -8.38
CA VAL A 253 -29.76 4.87 -7.58
C VAL A 253 -29.63 5.37 -6.14
N SER A 254 -28.42 5.48 -5.58
CA SER A 254 -28.28 5.87 -4.18
C SER A 254 -28.71 7.32 -3.95
N GLY A 255 -29.57 7.56 -2.96
CA GLY A 255 -29.90 8.91 -2.51
C GLY A 255 -28.84 9.56 -1.60
N VAL A 256 -27.75 8.85 -1.30
CA VAL A 256 -26.71 9.30 -0.37
C VAL A 256 -25.50 9.82 -1.16
N ILE A 257 -25.35 11.15 -1.21
CA ILE A 257 -24.28 11.83 -1.97
C ILE A 257 -22.89 11.26 -1.62
N GLY A 258 -22.61 11.05 -0.33
CA GLY A 258 -21.33 10.49 0.11
C GLY A 258 -21.04 9.12 -0.48
N LEU A 259 -22.06 8.26 -0.63
CA LEU A 259 -21.91 6.93 -1.22
C LEU A 259 -21.70 7.01 -2.74
N GLN A 260 -22.44 7.89 -3.43
CA GLN A 260 -22.28 8.13 -4.86
C GLN A 260 -20.89 8.66 -5.19
N SER A 261 -20.42 9.69 -4.48
CA SER A 261 -19.10 10.29 -4.72
C SER A 261 -17.96 9.30 -4.50
N ASN A 262 -18.04 8.47 -3.45
CA ASN A 262 -17.05 7.41 -3.22
C ASN A 262 -17.10 6.35 -4.32
N ALA A 263 -18.30 5.95 -4.77
CA ALA A 263 -18.44 4.99 -5.86
C ALA A 263 -17.86 5.50 -7.19
N VAL A 264 -18.04 6.79 -7.51
CA VAL A 264 -17.39 7.42 -8.68
C VAL A 264 -15.86 7.41 -8.55
N TRP A 265 -15.34 7.80 -7.39
CA TRP A 265 -13.90 7.80 -7.15
C TRP A 265 -13.30 6.39 -7.27
N LEU A 266 -13.93 5.40 -6.64
CA LEU A 266 -13.52 4.00 -6.70
C LEU A 266 -13.57 3.43 -8.12
N LEU A 267 -14.56 3.82 -8.93
CA LEU A 267 -14.64 3.43 -10.33
C LEU A 267 -13.46 4.01 -11.14
N GLY A 268 -13.10 5.26 -10.88
CA GLY A 268 -11.92 5.90 -11.47
C GLY A 268 -10.61 5.23 -11.04
N HIS A 269 -10.48 4.90 -9.75
CA HIS A 269 -9.33 4.18 -9.22
C HIS A 269 -9.15 2.80 -9.86
N LEU A 270 -10.24 2.02 -9.95
CA LEU A 270 -10.26 0.72 -10.61
C LEU A 270 -9.95 0.82 -12.11
N HIS A 271 -10.38 1.90 -12.77
CA HIS A 271 -10.02 2.16 -14.16
C HIS A 271 -8.52 2.45 -14.33
N LEU A 272 -7.95 3.26 -13.44
CA LEU A 272 -6.51 3.53 -13.46
C LEU A 272 -5.69 2.26 -13.23
N SER A 273 -6.07 1.43 -12.25
CA SER A 273 -5.35 0.19 -11.93
C SER A 273 -5.43 -0.88 -13.04
N THR A 274 -6.45 -0.81 -13.89
CA THR A 274 -6.61 -1.71 -15.04
C THR A 274 -5.93 -1.20 -16.31
N LEU A 275 -5.68 0.12 -16.41
CA LEU A 275 -5.03 0.76 -17.56
C LEU A 275 -3.54 1.09 -17.36
N SER A 276 -3.04 1.11 -16.13
CA SER A 276 -1.70 1.60 -15.76
C SER A 276 -0.51 0.84 -16.36
N SER A 277 -0.73 -0.16 -17.23
CA SER A 277 0.30 -0.66 -18.13
C SER A 277 0.62 0.37 -19.22
N SER A 278 1.83 0.94 -19.19
CA SER A 278 2.48 1.79 -20.21
C SER A 278 2.24 3.31 -20.17
N GLN A 279 2.92 4.00 -19.25
CA GLN A 279 3.32 5.39 -19.49
C GLN A 279 4.76 5.47 -20.00
N SER A 280 4.88 5.96 -21.24
CA SER A 280 6.13 6.31 -21.90
C SER A 280 6.83 7.46 -21.16
N ARG A 281 8.14 7.28 -20.92
CA ARG A 281 9.03 8.20 -20.20
C ARG A 281 9.16 9.52 -20.98
N ALA A 282 8.40 10.54 -20.61
CA ALA A 282 8.60 11.90 -21.12
C ALA A 282 9.74 12.60 -20.37
N SER A 283 10.50 13.41 -21.12
CA SER A 283 11.72 14.11 -20.72
C SER A 283 11.61 14.85 -19.38
N VAL A 284 12.53 14.51 -18.47
CA VAL A 284 12.70 15.17 -17.16
C VAL A 284 13.49 16.48 -17.34
N PRO A 285 13.18 17.57 -16.61
CA PRO A 285 13.97 18.81 -16.63
C PRO A 285 15.45 18.58 -16.30
N THR A 286 16.35 19.33 -16.94
CA THR A 286 17.80 19.20 -16.76
C THR A 286 18.30 19.76 -15.41
N ASP A 287 17.54 20.66 -14.79
CA ASP A 287 17.78 21.13 -13.43
C ASP A 287 16.46 21.48 -12.71
N TYR A 288 16.56 21.59 -11.38
CA TYR A 288 15.43 21.87 -10.48
C TYR A 288 15.74 23.02 -9.52
N SER A 289 16.60 23.94 -9.95
CA SER A 289 17.06 25.08 -9.16
C SER A 289 15.92 26.05 -8.78
N TYR A 290 14.80 25.99 -9.50
CA TYR A 290 13.61 26.78 -9.27
C TYR A 290 12.75 26.29 -8.08
N LEU A 291 13.04 25.10 -7.53
CA LEU A 291 12.25 24.55 -6.43
C LEU A 291 12.63 25.21 -5.10
N PRO A 292 11.65 25.50 -4.23
CA PRO A 292 11.92 26.01 -2.90
C PRO A 292 12.69 24.97 -2.08
N GLU A 293 13.46 25.42 -1.09
CA GLU A 293 14.24 24.51 -0.25
C GLU A 293 13.35 23.47 0.44
N SER A 294 12.11 23.80 0.78
CA SER A 294 11.11 22.89 1.36
C SER A 294 10.66 21.77 0.41
N SER A 295 10.97 21.86 -0.89
CA SER A 295 10.56 20.88 -1.88
C SER A 295 11.16 19.49 -1.64
N PHE A 296 10.31 18.47 -1.65
CA PHE A 296 10.72 17.07 -1.64
C PHE A 296 11.58 16.73 -2.87
N ILE A 297 11.18 17.20 -4.06
CA ILE A 297 11.89 16.92 -5.32
C ILE A 297 13.32 17.49 -5.26
N GLY A 298 13.49 18.71 -4.75
CA GLY A 298 14.81 19.30 -4.53
C GLY A 298 15.69 18.45 -3.59
N ALA A 299 15.10 17.97 -2.49
CA ALA A 299 15.80 17.08 -1.56
C ALA A 299 16.14 15.70 -2.16
N ALA A 300 15.28 15.14 -3.01
CA ALA A 300 15.50 13.90 -3.76
C ALA A 300 16.65 14.01 -4.77
N ILE A 301 16.77 15.14 -5.44
CA ILE A 301 17.89 15.40 -6.34
C ILE A 301 19.18 15.62 -5.56
N GLY A 302 19.12 16.37 -4.45
CA GLY A 302 20.24 16.50 -3.52
C GLY A 302 20.74 15.15 -3.02
N PHE A 303 19.82 14.21 -2.75
CA PHE A 303 20.15 12.83 -2.39
C PHE A 303 20.94 12.13 -3.49
N PHE A 304 20.49 12.19 -4.75
CA PHE A 304 21.24 11.63 -5.90
C PHE A 304 22.60 12.29 -6.11
N ILE A 305 22.65 13.62 -6.07
CA ILE A 305 23.89 14.37 -6.26
C ILE A 305 24.91 14.01 -5.19
N THR A 306 24.46 13.85 -3.94
CA THR A 306 25.34 13.46 -2.83
C THR A 306 25.80 12.02 -2.95
N GLY A 307 24.91 11.11 -3.35
CA GLY A 307 25.25 9.69 -3.61
C GLY A 307 26.14 9.50 -4.85
N GLY A 308 26.04 10.37 -5.86
CA GLY A 308 26.85 10.30 -7.08
C GLY A 308 28.17 11.06 -7.03
N LYS A 309 28.26 12.17 -6.27
CA LYS A 309 29.49 12.99 -6.18
C LYS A 309 30.61 12.35 -5.36
N LYS A 310 30.34 11.31 -4.57
CA LYS A 310 31.36 10.56 -3.84
C LYS A 310 32.04 9.46 -4.66
N GLY A 311 31.56 9.21 -5.88
CA GLY A 311 32.19 8.32 -6.87
C GLY A 311 33.22 8.99 -7.79
N LYS A 312 34.02 9.93 -7.26
CA LYS A 312 35.22 10.45 -7.93
C LYS A 312 36.44 10.21 -7.06
#